data_AF-A0A3S9EZK8-F1
#
_entry.id   AF-A0A3S9EZK8-F1
#
_cell.length_a   1.000
_cell.length_b   1.000
_cell.length_c   1.000
_cell.angle_alpha   90.00
_cell.angle_beta   90.00
_cell.angle_gamma   90.00
#
_symmetry.space_group_name_H-M   'P 1'
#
loop_
_entity.id
_entity.type
_entity.pdbx_description
1 polymer ?
#
loop_
_entity_poly.entity_id
_entity_poly.type
_entity_poly.pdbx_seq_one_letter_code
_entity_poly.pdbx_strand_id
1 'polypeptide(L)'
;MSRKDLSNDQRDQLAKLADLPDSEIDTSDIPEAPAENWIHARRGHLYRPIKQPVTIRLDADVLSWFKEHVGGGGYQTEINRVLRHHVIEQEKRRS
;
A
#
# COMPACT_ATOMS: atom_id res chain seq x y z
N MET A 1 17.66 -6.83 -15.48
CA MET A 1 18.09 -7.20 -14.11
C MET A 1 18.62 -8.62 -14.18
N SER A 2 19.94 -8.81 -14.15
CA SER A 2 20.53 -10.17 -14.17
C SER A 2 20.19 -10.86 -12.86
N ARG A 3 19.53 -12.01 -12.93
CA ARG A 3 19.27 -12.86 -11.75
C ARG A 3 20.59 -13.54 -11.44
N LYS A 4 21.35 -12.98 -10.50
CA LYS A 4 22.63 -13.57 -10.08
C LYS A 4 22.31 -14.79 -9.22
N ASP A 5 22.71 -15.95 -9.68
CA ASP A 5 22.51 -17.19 -8.94
C ASP A 5 23.35 -17.16 -7.66
N LEU A 6 22.77 -17.63 -6.56
CA LEU A 6 23.43 -17.70 -5.26
C LEU A 6 24.64 -18.65 -5.35
N SER A 7 25.74 -18.28 -4.68
CA SER A 7 26.86 -19.21 -4.44
C SER A 7 26.41 -20.35 -3.53
N ASN A 8 27.12 -21.49 -3.55
CA ASN A 8 26.86 -22.59 -2.63
C ASN A 8 26.98 -22.15 -1.17
N ASP A 9 27.99 -21.34 -0.83
CA ASP A 9 28.18 -20.82 0.53
C ASP A 9 26.97 -19.98 1.00
N GLN A 10 26.36 -19.23 0.08
CA GLN A 10 25.17 -18.43 0.39
C GLN A 10 23.94 -19.33 0.62
N ARG A 11 23.82 -20.44 -0.12
CA ARG A 11 22.74 -21.42 0.10
C ARG A 11 22.90 -22.10 1.46
N ASP A 12 24.12 -22.46 1.83
CA ASP A 12 24.42 -23.10 3.12
C ASP A 12 24.17 -22.13 4.29
N GLN A 13 24.49 -20.84 4.13
CA GLN A 13 24.13 -19.81 5.11
C GLN A 13 22.62 -19.66 5.25
N LEU A 14 21.88 -19.64 4.14
CA LEU A 14 20.41 -19.54 4.17
C LEU A 14 19.77 -20.76 4.84
N ALA A 15 20.27 -21.96 4.60
CA ALA A 15 19.80 -23.18 5.26
C ALA A 15 20.00 -23.09 6.78
N LYS A 16 21.18 -22.64 7.24
CA LYS A 16 21.45 -22.43 8.67
C LYS A 16 20.52 -21.39 9.31
N LEU A 17 20.24 -20.29 8.60
CA LEU A 17 19.31 -19.27 9.09
C LEU A 17 17.86 -19.78 9.15
N ALA A 18 17.45 -20.65 8.22
CA ALA A 18 16.11 -21.23 8.20
C ALA A 18 15.89 -22.24 9.34
N ASP A 19 16.94 -22.92 9.78
CA ASP A 19 16.90 -23.89 10.88
C ASP A 19 17.06 -23.24 12.28
N LEU A 20 17.43 -21.95 12.34
CA LEU A 20 17.60 -21.22 13.60
C LEU A 20 16.21 -20.92 14.22
N PRO A 21 15.96 -21.28 15.50
CA PRO A 21 14.70 -20.97 16.15
C PRO A 21 14.59 -19.48 16.49
N ASP A 22 13.37 -18.94 16.45
CA ASP A 22 13.09 -17.51 16.71
C ASP A 22 13.65 -17.02 18.06
N SER A 23 13.68 -17.88 19.09
CA SER A 23 14.20 -17.54 20.42
C SER A 23 15.70 -17.25 20.46
N GLU A 24 16.45 -17.68 19.45
CA GLU A 24 17.89 -17.45 19.33
C GLU A 24 18.22 -16.22 18.47
N ILE A 25 17.20 -15.56 17.91
CA ILE A 25 17.39 -14.34 17.12
C ILE A 25 17.71 -13.18 18.07
N ASP A 26 18.91 -12.61 17.90
CA ASP A 26 19.31 -11.39 18.61
C ASP A 26 18.62 -10.17 18.00
N THR A 27 17.74 -9.53 18.78
CA THR A 27 17.02 -8.30 18.42
C THR A 27 17.48 -7.12 19.28
N SER A 28 18.68 -7.17 19.87
CA SER A 28 19.15 -6.14 20.81
C SER A 28 19.34 -4.76 20.18
N ASP A 29 19.65 -4.70 18.88
CA ASP A 29 19.81 -3.48 18.11
C ASP A 29 18.46 -2.90 17.63
N ILE A 30 17.50 -3.77 17.32
CA ILE A 30 16.16 -3.42 16.84
C ILE A 30 15.13 -4.22 17.65
N PRO A 31 14.70 -3.71 18.81
CA PRO A 31 13.68 -4.37 19.62
C PRO A 31 12.37 -4.55 18.85
N GLU A 32 11.63 -5.62 19.14
CA GLU A 32 10.31 -5.83 18.55
C GLU A 32 9.38 -4.64 18.83
N ALA A 33 8.69 -4.19 17.78
CA ALA A 33 7.76 -3.08 17.90
C ALA A 33 6.49 -3.54 18.64
N PRO A 34 6.14 -2.98 19.81
CA PRO A 34 4.92 -3.33 20.51
C PRO A 34 3.67 -3.04 19.68
N ALA A 35 2.58 -3.73 19.98
CA ALA A 35 1.30 -3.59 19.28
C ALA A 35 0.81 -2.12 19.24
N GLU A 36 1.08 -1.34 20.30
CA GLU A 36 0.70 0.07 20.36
C GLU A 36 1.40 0.93 19.30
N ASN A 37 2.61 0.56 18.85
CA ASN A 37 3.33 1.31 17.81
C ASN A 37 2.60 1.28 16.46
N TRP A 38 1.73 0.28 16.24
CA TRP A 38 0.94 0.17 15.03
C TRP A 38 -0.21 1.18 14.94
N ILE A 39 -0.62 1.79 16.08
CA ILE A 39 -1.68 2.81 16.12
C ILE A 39 -1.30 4.03 15.25
N HIS A 40 -0.01 4.34 15.17
CA HIS A 40 0.51 5.45 14.38
C HIS A 40 1.12 5.03 13.05
N ALA A 41 1.05 3.74 12.70
CA ALA A 41 1.58 3.24 11.45
C ALA A 41 0.85 3.88 10.27
N ARG A 42 1.58 4.65 9.46
CA ARG A 42 1.06 5.18 8.21
C ARG A 42 1.18 4.12 7.13
N ARG A 43 0.12 3.93 6.34
CA ARG A 43 0.20 3.08 5.14
C ARG A 43 1.36 3.60 4.27
N GLY A 44 2.38 2.77 4.10
CA GLY A 44 3.56 3.13 3.32
C GLY A 44 3.23 3.44 1.87
N HIS A 45 4.13 4.16 1.21
CA HIS A 45 4.06 4.58 -0.20
C HIS A 45 3.83 3.42 -1.19
N LEU A 46 4.03 2.18 -0.75
CA LEU A 46 3.84 0.95 -1.54
C LEU A 46 2.38 0.48 -1.59
N TYR A 47 1.50 1.01 -0.75
CA TYR A 47 0.08 0.70 -0.82
C TYR A 47 -0.54 1.28 -2.10
N ARG A 48 -0.82 0.39 -3.08
CA ARG A 48 -1.64 0.73 -4.24
C ARG A 48 -3.05 0.19 -4.05
N PRO A 49 -4.08 1.06 -4.01
CA PRO A 49 -5.46 0.61 -4.04
C PRO A 49 -5.71 -0.24 -5.29
N ILE A 50 -6.30 -1.42 -5.11
CA ILE A 50 -6.74 -2.25 -6.24
C ILE A 50 -7.90 -1.52 -6.92
N LYS A 51 -7.72 -1.13 -8.19
CA LYS A 51 -8.75 -0.49 -8.99
C LYS A 51 -9.54 -1.58 -9.72
N GLN A 52 -10.84 -1.64 -9.51
CA GLN A 52 -11.72 -2.52 -10.28
C GLN A 52 -12.33 -1.72 -11.44
N PRO A 53 -12.21 -2.20 -12.69
CA PRO A 53 -12.85 -1.55 -13.83
C PRO A 53 -14.37 -1.74 -13.70
N VAL A 54 -15.08 -0.62 -13.56
CA VAL A 54 -16.55 -0.60 -13.49
C VAL A 54 -17.08 0.40 -14.51
N THR A 55 -18.21 0.09 -15.14
CA THR A 55 -18.93 1.03 -16.02
C THR A 55 -19.99 1.74 -15.22
N ILE A 56 -19.79 3.04 -14.97
CA ILE A 56 -20.77 3.92 -14.32
C ILE A 56 -21.18 5.04 -15.28
N ARG A 57 -22.39 5.55 -15.12
CA ARG A 57 -22.84 6.76 -15.80
C ARG A 57 -22.55 7.96 -14.89
N LEU A 58 -21.99 9.02 -15.46
CA LEU A 58 -21.76 10.30 -14.82
C LEU A 58 -22.45 11.37 -15.66
N ASP A 59 -22.93 12.42 -15.01
CA ASP A 59 -23.52 13.57 -15.70
C ASP A 59 -22.47 14.25 -16.57
N ALA A 60 -22.93 14.77 -17.71
CA ALA A 60 -22.05 15.30 -18.75
C ALA A 60 -21.30 16.55 -18.29
N ASP A 61 -21.95 17.41 -17.50
CA ASP A 61 -21.39 18.61 -16.90
C ASP A 61 -20.31 18.29 -15.86
N VAL A 62 -20.57 17.31 -14.98
CA VAL A 62 -19.61 16.82 -13.99
C VAL A 62 -18.37 16.25 -14.68
N LEU A 63 -18.57 15.44 -15.72
CA LEU A 63 -17.46 14.87 -16.49
C LEU A 63 -16.64 15.95 -17.21
N SER A 64 -17.29 16.94 -17.81
CA SER A 64 -16.61 18.08 -18.46
C SER A 64 -15.80 18.88 -17.46
N TRP A 65 -16.35 19.15 -16.28
CA TRP A 65 -15.65 19.87 -15.22
C TRP A 65 -14.33 19.17 -14.84
N PHE A 66 -14.35 17.87 -14.57
CA PHE A 66 -13.12 17.14 -14.22
C PHE A 66 -12.13 17.05 -15.39
N LYS A 67 -12.60 17.03 -16.64
CA LYS A 67 -11.71 17.04 -17.82
C LYS A 67 -10.99 18.38 -18.00
N GLU A 68 -11.68 19.48 -17.72
CA GLU A 68 -11.14 20.83 -17.89
C GLU A 68 -10.23 21.27 -16.73
N HIS A 69 -10.54 20.85 -15.51
CA HIS A 69 -9.92 21.41 -14.29
C HIS A 69 -8.78 20.57 -13.71
N VAL A 70 -8.55 19.33 -14.18
CA VAL A 70 -7.56 18.41 -13.60
C VAL A 70 -6.29 18.34 -14.46
N GLY A 71 -5.20 18.95 -14.01
CA GLY A 71 -3.87 18.84 -14.62
C GLY A 71 -3.09 17.58 -14.19
N GLY A 72 -2.38 16.95 -15.11
CA GLY A 72 -1.31 15.96 -14.84
C GLY A 72 -1.71 14.53 -14.44
N GLY A 73 -2.87 14.30 -13.80
CA GLY A 73 -3.25 13.00 -13.22
C GLY A 73 -4.37 12.22 -13.93
N GLY A 74 -5.00 12.82 -14.95
CA GLY A 74 -6.17 12.29 -15.64
C GLY A 74 -7.46 12.40 -14.81
N TYR A 75 -8.54 12.87 -15.44
CA TYR A 75 -9.83 13.14 -14.77
C TYR A 75 -10.41 11.94 -14.00
N GLN A 76 -10.17 10.70 -14.47
CA GLN A 76 -10.62 9.48 -13.79
C GLN A 76 -9.97 9.26 -12.42
N THR A 77 -8.69 9.61 -12.28
CA THR A 77 -7.96 9.49 -11.01
C THR A 77 -8.56 10.45 -9.98
N GLU A 78 -8.90 11.66 -10.42
CA GLU A 78 -9.49 12.68 -9.57
C GLU A 78 -10.92 12.32 -9.15
N ILE A 79 -11.74 11.82 -10.08
CA ILE A 79 -13.08 11.29 -9.76
C ILE A 79 -12.98 10.23 -8.65
N ASN A 80 -12.05 9.28 -8.78
CA ASN A 80 -11.85 8.24 -7.77
C ASN A 80 -11.37 8.82 -6.42
N ARG A 81 -10.54 9.87 -6.43
CA ARG A 81 -10.11 10.58 -5.21
C ARG A 81 -11.30 11.18 -4.46
N VAL A 82 -12.18 11.86 -5.17
CA VAL A 82 -13.39 12.49 -4.61
C VAL A 82 -14.34 11.43 -4.04
N LEU A 83 -14.59 10.35 -4.79
CA LEU A 83 -15.44 9.24 -4.32
C LEU A 83 -14.89 8.60 -3.04
N ARG A 84 -13.57 8.38 -2.97
CA ARG A 84 -12.93 7.84 -1.77
C ARG A 84 -13.12 8.76 -0.56
N HIS A 85 -12.92 10.07 -0.74
CA HIS A 85 -13.12 11.03 0.34
C HIS A 85 -14.56 11.01 0.84
N HIS A 86 -15.54 10.97 -0.07
CA HIS A 86 -16.95 10.84 0.29
C HIS A 86 -17.23 9.60 1.14
N VAL A 87 -16.73 8.43 0.73
CA VAL A 87 -16.92 7.18 1.49
C VAL A 87 -16.33 7.29 2.91
N ILE A 88 -15.10 7.80 3.05
CA ILE A 88 -14.45 7.96 4.36
C ILE A 88 -15.27 8.86 5.28
N GLU A 89 -15.78 9.98 4.77
CA GLU A 89 -16.61 10.90 5.55
C GLU A 89 -17.95 10.28 5.95
N GLN A 90 -18.55 9.43 5.11
CA GLN A 90 -19.77 8.70 5.46
C GLN A 90 -19.52 7.65 6.55
N GLU A 91 -18.40 6.93 6.50
CA GLU A 91 -18.04 5.95 7.53
C GLU A 91 -17.80 6.62 8.89
N LYS A 92 -17.10 7.76 8.93
CA LYS A 92 -16.90 8.54 10.17
C LYS A 92 -18.21 9.03 10.81
N ARG A 93 -19.24 9.30 9.99
CA ARG A 93 -20.56 9.72 10.49
C ARG A 93 -21.37 8.56 11.06
N ARG A 94 -21.01 7.33 10.73
CA ARG A 94 -21.70 6.11 11.18
C ARG A 94 -21.11 5.52 12.46
N SER A 95 -19.84 5.84 12.77
CA SER A 95 -19.19 5.51 14.04
C SER A 95 -19.52 6.51 15.14
#